data_AF-A0A942QBG3-F1
#
_entry.id   AF-A0A942QBG3-F1
#
_cell.length_a   1.000
_cell.length_b   1.000
_cell.length_c   1.000
_cell.angle_alpha   90.00
_cell.angle_beta   90.00
_cell.angle_gamma   90.00
#
_symmetry.space_group_name_H-M   'P 1'
#
loop_
_entity.id
_entity.type
_entity.pdbx_description
1 polymer ?
#
loop_
_entity_poly.entity_id
_entity_poly.type
_entity_poly.pdbx_seq_one_letter_code
_entity_poly.pdbx_strand_id
1 'polypeptide(L)'
;SQGFLTGIIEGTPQDGQNQIVNRVPTTRVFSISQEWLDTMRPEEAVPRFVLAANERGARLLYLRPYSRERMGDMFGNTEALISGLVTALKAEGFTIGPVRPLVYEPNHSLRLLSAFGVLAGLLLLATLYPGVWGPVVALGLSGLAVAAAGLSWDALALLAALIFPVIGYALLPERLTSFGLATLISLLGAVLLAAVGTDAESILGARPFAGVAATLIVPPLLFLFQYTLRYGRPVDWVATFWRYPIRIGDVLLGLVVLAALALVLLRRGNFPIIGVSELELTLRNWLAELFVRPRFKELVGHPLAVLALGSAALPAWVKALLLTGGVIAQASILNSFSHYHTPLLISLARSVIALLIGLVIGLLLLPLARWLLAAGRRWLASAKPLKPA
;
A
#
# COMPACT_ATOMS: atom_id res chain seq x y z
N SER A 1 -6.89 -29.97 -27.46
CA SER A 1 -6.02 -30.60 -26.44
C SER A 1 -5.69 -29.50 -25.44
N GLN A 2 -5.84 -29.69 -24.14
CA GLN A 2 -4.87 -30.42 -23.32
C GLN A 2 -5.53 -30.89 -22.01
N GLY A 3 -5.16 -32.10 -21.56
CA GLY A 3 -5.36 -32.55 -20.18
C GLY A 3 -4.25 -32.08 -19.23
N PHE A 4 -3.52 -31.03 -19.58
CA PHE A 4 -2.38 -30.50 -18.82
C PHE A 4 -2.65 -29.09 -18.33
N LEU A 5 -2.09 -28.73 -17.17
CA LEU A 5 -2.15 -27.39 -16.59
C LEU A 5 -0.89 -26.60 -16.96
N THR A 6 -1.07 -25.34 -17.34
CA THR A 6 0.03 -24.39 -17.50
C THR A 6 0.35 -23.75 -16.15
N GLY A 7 1.63 -23.74 -15.77
CA GLY A 7 2.09 -23.18 -14.50
C GLY A 7 2.66 -21.77 -14.65
N ILE A 8 2.09 -20.79 -13.94
CA ILE A 8 2.66 -19.45 -13.81
C ILE A 8 3.59 -19.43 -12.59
N ILE A 9 4.89 -19.27 -12.81
CA ILE A 9 5.89 -19.23 -11.75
C ILE A 9 5.95 -17.83 -11.15
N GLU A 10 5.66 -17.72 -9.86
CA GLU A 10 5.67 -16.44 -9.17
C GLU A 10 7.05 -15.76 -9.25
N GLY A 11 7.05 -14.46 -9.59
CA GLY A 11 8.25 -13.64 -9.62
C GLY A 11 9.23 -13.95 -10.76
N THR A 12 8.89 -14.89 -11.65
CA THR A 12 9.70 -15.26 -12.81
C THR A 12 8.94 -14.91 -14.09
N PRO A 13 9.36 -13.88 -14.85
CA PRO A 13 8.77 -13.57 -16.15
C PRO A 13 8.84 -14.79 -17.08
N GLN A 14 7.73 -15.13 -17.72
CA GLN A 14 7.62 -16.23 -18.69
C GLN A 14 7.16 -15.65 -20.02
N ASP A 15 7.98 -15.78 -21.05
CA ASP A 15 7.70 -15.20 -22.36
C ASP A 15 6.40 -15.80 -22.96
N GLY A 16 5.54 -14.92 -23.49
CA GLY A 16 4.26 -15.33 -24.08
C GLY A 16 3.16 -15.71 -23.07
N GLN A 17 3.45 -15.80 -21.76
CA GLN A 17 2.49 -16.25 -20.75
C GLN A 17 1.21 -15.41 -20.71
N ASN A 18 1.33 -14.08 -20.85
CA ASN A 18 0.19 -13.16 -20.86
C ASN A 18 -0.73 -13.36 -22.07
N GLN A 19 -0.24 -13.96 -23.16
CA GLN A 19 -1.03 -14.21 -24.37
C GLN A 19 -1.81 -15.52 -24.29
N ILE A 20 -1.32 -16.49 -23.52
CA ILE A 20 -1.87 -17.85 -23.46
C ILE A 20 -2.71 -18.10 -22.21
N VAL A 21 -2.53 -17.34 -21.11
CA VAL A 21 -3.19 -17.60 -19.80
C VAL A 21 -4.71 -17.77 -19.87
N ASN A 22 -5.37 -17.11 -20.82
CA ASN A 22 -6.83 -17.18 -21.02
C ASN A 22 -7.29 -18.26 -21.99
N ARG A 23 -6.34 -18.90 -22.67
CA ARG A 23 -6.59 -19.90 -23.71
C ARG A 23 -6.32 -21.31 -23.20
N VAL A 24 -5.68 -21.45 -22.04
CA VAL A 24 -5.28 -22.73 -21.45
C VAL A 24 -5.60 -22.78 -19.95
N PRO A 25 -5.95 -23.96 -19.41
CA PRO A 25 -6.06 -24.16 -17.97
C PRO A 25 -4.76 -23.77 -17.26
N THR A 26 -4.84 -22.83 -16.32
CA THR A 26 -3.65 -22.25 -15.68
C THR A 26 -3.72 -22.35 -14.16
N THR A 27 -2.56 -22.53 -13.52
CA THR A 27 -2.40 -22.53 -12.06
C THR A 27 -1.17 -21.74 -11.62
N ARG A 28 -1.23 -21.13 -10.43
CA ARG A 28 -0.06 -20.48 -9.82
C ARG A 28 0.89 -21.51 -9.24
N VAL A 29 2.17 -21.33 -9.54
CA VAL A 29 3.28 -22.15 -9.08
C VAL A 29 4.20 -21.31 -8.22
N PHE A 30 4.50 -21.79 -7.02
CA PHE A 30 5.56 -21.22 -6.21
C PHE A 30 6.78 -22.14 -6.24
N SER A 31 7.95 -21.54 -6.44
CA SER A 31 9.23 -22.23 -6.39
C SER A 31 10.29 -21.31 -5.79
N ILE A 32 11.23 -21.91 -5.06
CA ILE A 32 12.45 -21.25 -4.60
C ILE A 32 13.56 -21.59 -5.61
N SER A 33 14.34 -20.59 -6.05
CA SER A 33 15.47 -20.85 -6.95
C SER A 33 16.51 -21.72 -6.25
N GLN A 34 17.19 -22.59 -7.00
CA GLN A 34 18.16 -23.53 -6.43
C GLN A 34 19.25 -22.81 -5.63
N GLU A 35 19.79 -21.74 -6.20
CA GLU A 35 20.83 -20.92 -5.58
C GLU A 35 20.41 -20.37 -4.22
N TRP A 36 19.14 -19.97 -4.09
CA TRP A 36 18.63 -19.45 -2.83
C TRP A 36 18.30 -20.57 -1.85
N LEU A 37 17.71 -21.68 -2.32
CA LEU A 37 17.39 -22.84 -1.50
C LEU A 37 18.65 -23.41 -0.82
N ASP A 38 19.76 -23.53 -1.56
CA ASP A 38 21.02 -24.06 -1.03
C ASP A 38 21.70 -23.12 0.00
N THR A 39 21.10 -21.96 0.32
CA THR A 39 21.61 -21.01 1.34
C THR A 39 20.77 -20.95 2.62
N MET A 40 19.71 -21.75 2.73
CA MET A 40 18.78 -21.73 3.87
C MET A 40 18.57 -23.12 4.44
N ARG A 41 18.21 -23.22 5.72
CA ARG A 41 17.82 -24.50 6.33
C ARG A 41 16.36 -24.85 5.99
N PRO A 42 15.97 -26.13 6.08
CA PRO A 42 14.57 -26.54 5.89
C PRO A 42 13.58 -25.76 6.77
N GLU A 43 13.94 -25.48 8.02
CA GLU A 43 13.16 -24.68 8.98
C GLU A 43 12.85 -23.26 8.47
N GLU A 44 13.73 -22.69 7.64
CA GLU A 44 13.54 -21.37 7.03
C GLU A 44 12.83 -21.48 5.68
N ALA A 45 12.99 -22.58 4.96
CA ALA A 45 12.37 -22.81 3.66
C ALA A 45 10.88 -23.16 3.78
N VAL A 46 10.51 -24.03 4.72
CA VAL A 46 9.11 -24.51 4.92
C VAL A 46 8.13 -23.34 5.10
N PRO A 47 8.36 -22.36 6.00
CA PRO A 47 7.44 -21.24 6.18
C PRO A 47 7.21 -20.42 4.91
N ARG A 48 8.20 -20.35 4.01
CA ARG A 48 8.07 -19.62 2.74
C ARG A 48 7.10 -20.31 1.77
N PHE A 49 7.15 -21.65 1.71
CA PHE A 49 6.20 -22.44 0.92
C PHE A 49 4.78 -22.38 1.51
N VAL A 50 4.66 -22.48 2.83
CA VAL A 50 3.37 -22.33 3.53
C VAL A 50 2.78 -20.94 3.28
N LEU A 51 3.60 -19.88 3.39
CA LEU A 51 3.19 -18.51 3.10
C LEU A 51 2.71 -18.34 1.65
N ALA A 52 3.37 -19.00 0.68
CA ALA A 52 2.95 -18.94 -0.70
C ALA A 52 1.57 -19.59 -0.91
N ALA A 53 1.29 -20.70 -0.23
CA ALA A 53 -0.02 -21.35 -0.25
C ALA A 53 -1.10 -20.47 0.42
N ASN A 54 -0.82 -19.96 1.64
CA ASN A 54 -1.77 -19.19 2.45
C ASN A 54 -2.02 -17.78 1.93
N GLU A 55 -0.97 -17.00 1.69
CA GLU A 55 -1.10 -15.56 1.38
C GLU A 55 -1.11 -15.25 -0.12
N ARG A 56 -0.59 -16.14 -0.97
CA ARG A 56 -0.40 -15.84 -2.40
C ARG A 56 -1.20 -16.73 -3.34
N GLY A 57 -1.99 -17.64 -2.78
CA GLY A 57 -2.87 -18.53 -3.53
C GLY A 57 -2.12 -19.51 -4.44
N ALA A 58 -0.85 -19.83 -4.13
CA ALA A 58 -0.10 -20.84 -4.88
C ALA A 58 -0.71 -22.23 -4.62
N ARG A 59 -1.23 -22.85 -5.68
CA ARG A 59 -1.86 -24.19 -5.60
C ARG A 59 -0.90 -25.31 -5.98
N LEU A 60 0.16 -24.99 -6.72
CA LEU A 60 1.24 -25.92 -7.03
C LEU A 60 2.54 -25.42 -6.37
N LEU A 61 3.14 -26.25 -5.54
CA LEU A 61 4.43 -25.99 -4.91
C LEU A 61 5.48 -26.84 -5.62
N TYR A 62 6.37 -26.20 -6.38
CA TYR A 62 7.44 -26.89 -7.09
C TYR A 62 8.68 -26.98 -6.20
N LEU A 63 8.93 -28.19 -5.69
CA LEU A 63 10.04 -28.49 -4.81
C LEU A 63 11.26 -28.91 -5.61
N ARG A 64 12.42 -28.40 -5.21
CA ARG A 64 13.74 -28.83 -5.69
C ARG A 64 14.46 -29.49 -4.53
N PRO A 65 15.21 -30.57 -4.74
CA PRO A 65 16.07 -31.10 -3.70
C PRO A 65 17.17 -30.09 -3.37
N TYR A 66 17.72 -30.13 -2.16
CA TYR A 66 19.00 -29.50 -1.91
C TYR A 66 20.02 -30.12 -2.86
N SER A 67 20.92 -29.30 -3.42
CA SER A 67 21.92 -29.76 -4.39
C SER A 67 23.36 -29.65 -3.88
N ARG A 68 23.53 -29.05 -2.70
CA ARG A 68 24.82 -28.78 -2.07
C ARG A 68 24.73 -28.96 -0.56
N GLU A 69 25.83 -29.37 0.05
CA GLU A 69 25.95 -29.56 1.51
C GLU A 69 26.28 -28.25 2.26
N ARG A 70 25.87 -27.09 1.73
CA ARG A 70 26.17 -25.78 2.35
C ARG A 70 25.53 -25.62 3.74
N MET A 71 24.39 -26.25 3.97
CA MET A 71 23.62 -26.19 5.22
C MET A 71 23.49 -27.56 5.90
N GLY A 72 24.51 -28.41 5.76
CA GLY A 72 24.51 -29.79 6.27
C GLY A 72 24.12 -30.83 5.22
N ASP A 73 23.71 -32.01 5.67
CA ASP A 73 23.39 -33.15 4.80
C ASP A 73 22.28 -32.82 3.79
N MET A 74 22.60 -32.96 2.51
CA MET A 74 21.72 -32.65 1.40
C MET A 74 20.46 -33.53 1.38
N PHE A 75 20.61 -34.82 1.67
CA PHE A 75 19.50 -35.78 1.64
C PHE A 75 18.58 -35.56 2.84
N GLY A 76 19.13 -35.49 4.04
CA GLY A 76 18.39 -35.19 5.27
C GLY A 76 17.68 -33.84 5.21
N ASN A 77 18.31 -32.80 4.65
CA ASN A 77 17.66 -31.49 4.46
C ASN A 77 16.48 -31.57 3.48
N THR A 78 16.61 -32.37 2.40
CA THR A 78 15.52 -32.56 1.44
C THR A 78 14.35 -33.32 2.07
N GLU A 79 14.62 -34.37 2.84
CA GLU A 79 13.59 -35.13 3.57
C GLU A 79 12.89 -34.26 4.63
N ALA A 80 13.66 -33.48 5.39
CA ALA A 80 13.14 -32.54 6.37
C ALA A 80 12.27 -31.44 5.74
N LEU A 81 12.66 -30.93 4.57
CA LEU A 81 11.87 -29.95 3.82
C LEU A 81 10.52 -30.55 3.40
N ILE A 82 10.51 -31.76 2.83
CA ILE A 82 9.29 -32.41 2.35
C ILE A 82 8.37 -32.76 3.52
N SER A 83 8.89 -33.47 4.53
CA SER A 83 8.10 -33.90 5.69
C SER A 83 7.59 -32.72 6.52
N GLY A 84 8.44 -31.71 6.75
CA GLY A 84 8.08 -30.48 7.45
C GLY A 84 7.01 -29.69 6.69
N LEU A 85 7.14 -29.57 5.37
CA LEU A 85 6.14 -28.89 4.55
C LEU A 85 4.79 -29.60 4.54
N VAL A 86 4.77 -30.93 4.37
CA VAL A 86 3.53 -31.73 4.40
C VAL A 86 2.82 -31.58 5.74
N THR A 87 3.57 -31.61 6.83
CA THR A 87 3.03 -31.47 8.20
C THR A 87 2.45 -30.07 8.41
N ALA A 88 3.20 -29.03 8.03
CA ALA A 88 2.76 -27.64 8.18
C ALA A 88 1.51 -27.32 7.34
N LEU A 89 1.45 -27.78 6.08
CA LEU A 89 0.27 -27.57 5.23
C LEU A 89 -0.97 -28.29 5.78
N LYS A 90 -0.84 -29.51 6.29
CA LYS A 90 -1.96 -30.23 6.91
C LYS A 90 -2.44 -29.55 8.19
N ALA A 91 -1.53 -29.00 9.00
CA ALA A 91 -1.87 -28.25 10.20
C ALA A 91 -2.68 -26.98 9.88
N GLU A 92 -2.38 -26.33 8.74
CA GLU A 92 -3.13 -25.18 8.19
C GLU A 92 -4.44 -25.59 7.48
N GLY A 93 -4.79 -26.89 7.46
CA GLY A 93 -6.04 -27.41 6.88
C GLY A 93 -6.01 -27.66 5.37
N PHE A 94 -4.84 -27.63 4.72
CA PHE A 94 -4.75 -27.96 3.30
C PHE A 94 -4.88 -29.46 3.03
N THR A 95 -5.45 -29.78 1.87
CA THR A 95 -5.47 -31.12 1.31
C THR A 95 -4.44 -31.23 0.19
N ILE A 96 -3.56 -32.23 0.27
CA ILE A 96 -2.54 -32.48 -0.75
C ILE A 96 -3.12 -33.44 -1.78
N GLY A 97 -3.17 -33.04 -3.03
CA GLY A 97 -3.78 -33.81 -4.11
C GLY A 97 -3.61 -33.16 -5.48
N PRO A 98 -4.29 -33.68 -6.51
CA PRO A 98 -4.21 -33.13 -7.86
C PRO A 98 -4.75 -31.70 -7.90
N VAL A 99 -4.01 -30.81 -8.56
CA VAL A 99 -4.40 -29.42 -8.71
C VAL A 99 -5.54 -29.30 -9.71
N ARG A 100 -6.58 -28.54 -9.35
CA ARG A 100 -7.65 -28.14 -10.27
C ARG A 100 -7.46 -26.67 -10.68
N PRO A 101 -7.71 -26.33 -11.95
CA PRO A 101 -7.60 -24.95 -12.41
C PRO A 101 -8.57 -24.07 -11.62
N LEU A 102 -8.18 -22.82 -11.39
CA LEU A 102 -9.07 -21.84 -10.78
C LEU A 102 -10.19 -21.51 -11.78
N VAL A 103 -11.43 -21.82 -11.41
CA VAL A 103 -12.61 -21.34 -12.12
C VAL A 103 -13.24 -20.26 -11.25
N TYR A 104 -13.09 -19.01 -11.66
CA TYR A 104 -13.70 -17.86 -11.00
C TYR A 104 -14.31 -16.95 -12.04
N GLU A 105 -15.61 -16.73 -11.93
CA GLU A 105 -16.32 -15.73 -12.72
C GLU A 105 -16.94 -14.70 -11.78
N PRO A 106 -16.66 -13.39 -11.97
CA PRO A 106 -17.25 -12.36 -11.14
C PRO A 106 -18.74 -12.23 -11.43
N ASN A 107 -19.54 -12.07 -10.37
CA ASN A 107 -20.97 -11.80 -10.51
C ASN A 107 -21.17 -10.41 -11.17
N HIS A 108 -21.74 -10.40 -12.37
CA HIS A 108 -21.85 -9.18 -13.18
C HIS A 108 -22.68 -8.08 -12.50
N SER A 109 -23.79 -8.44 -11.85
CA SER A 109 -24.67 -7.47 -11.17
C SER A 109 -23.98 -6.80 -9.99
N LEU A 110 -23.24 -7.57 -9.18
CA LEU A 110 -22.47 -7.02 -8.06
C LEU A 110 -21.28 -6.18 -8.54
N ARG A 111 -20.66 -6.57 -9.66
CA ARG A 111 -19.59 -5.80 -10.30
C ARG A 111 -20.11 -4.44 -10.80
N LEU A 112 -21.28 -4.42 -11.45
CA LEU A 112 -21.95 -3.20 -11.89
C LEU A 112 -22.35 -2.31 -10.71
N LEU A 113 -22.96 -2.88 -9.67
CA LEU A 113 -23.33 -2.14 -8.46
C LEU A 113 -22.08 -1.50 -7.81
N SER A 114 -20.98 -2.24 -7.76
CA SER A 114 -19.71 -1.75 -7.24
C SER A 114 -19.14 -0.63 -8.10
N ALA A 115 -19.25 -0.73 -9.42
CA ALA A 115 -18.87 0.34 -10.35
C ALA A 115 -19.68 1.63 -10.12
N PHE A 116 -20.99 1.53 -9.90
CA PHE A 116 -21.80 2.69 -9.49
C PHE A 116 -21.32 3.29 -8.17
N GLY A 117 -20.93 2.46 -7.21
CA GLY A 117 -20.34 2.92 -5.95
C GLY A 117 -19.03 3.71 -6.16
N VAL A 118 -18.15 3.25 -7.05
CA VAL A 118 -16.92 3.98 -7.41
C VAL A 118 -17.23 5.32 -8.08
N LEU A 119 -18.18 5.33 -9.03
CA LEU A 119 -18.59 6.56 -9.71
C LEU A 119 -19.27 7.55 -8.75
N ALA A 120 -20.09 7.07 -7.82
CA ALA A 120 -20.66 7.89 -6.76
C ALA A 120 -19.56 8.47 -5.85
N GLY A 121 -18.53 7.69 -5.53
CA GLY A 121 -17.34 8.16 -4.83
C GLY A 121 -16.59 9.26 -5.61
N LEU A 122 -16.49 9.14 -6.94
CA LEU A 122 -15.85 10.15 -7.78
C LEU A 122 -16.65 11.45 -7.79
N LEU A 123 -17.98 11.36 -7.89
CA LEU A 123 -18.88 12.52 -7.80
C LEU A 123 -18.79 13.17 -6.42
N LEU A 124 -18.78 12.38 -5.35
CA LEU A 124 -18.59 12.87 -3.99
C LEU A 124 -17.24 13.58 -3.85
N LEU A 125 -16.15 13.02 -4.39
CA LEU A 125 -14.86 13.70 -4.38
C LEU A 125 -14.93 15.03 -5.13
N ALA A 126 -15.61 15.09 -6.28
CA ALA A 126 -15.75 16.31 -7.07
C ALA A 126 -16.43 17.44 -6.29
N THR A 127 -17.44 17.15 -5.46
CA THR A 127 -18.11 18.17 -4.64
C THR A 127 -17.23 18.75 -3.52
N LEU A 128 -16.13 18.06 -3.16
CA LEU A 128 -15.16 18.55 -2.16
C LEU A 128 -14.23 19.64 -2.71
N TYR A 129 -14.23 19.89 -4.02
CA TYR A 129 -13.45 20.93 -4.67
C TYR A 129 -14.35 22.07 -5.14
N PRO A 130 -14.03 23.33 -4.81
CA PRO A 130 -14.87 24.48 -5.16
C PRO A 130 -14.83 24.80 -6.66
N GLY A 131 -16.01 25.13 -7.21
CA GLY A 131 -16.17 25.67 -8.57
C GLY A 131 -15.70 24.71 -9.66
N VAL A 132 -14.87 25.21 -10.58
CA VAL A 132 -14.38 24.44 -11.74
C VAL A 132 -13.44 23.29 -11.35
N TRP A 133 -12.85 23.33 -10.16
CA TRP A 133 -11.87 22.33 -9.75
C TRP A 133 -12.48 20.94 -9.51
N GLY A 134 -13.76 20.86 -9.11
CA GLY A 134 -14.46 19.58 -8.95
C GLY A 134 -14.52 18.79 -10.25
N PRO A 135 -15.15 19.32 -11.31
CA PRO A 135 -15.17 18.68 -12.63
C PRO A 135 -13.77 18.43 -13.20
N VAL A 136 -12.83 19.37 -13.05
CA VAL A 136 -11.45 19.21 -13.56
C VAL A 136 -10.75 18.04 -12.89
N VAL A 137 -10.84 17.91 -11.56
CA VAL A 137 -10.26 16.77 -10.82
C VAL A 137 -10.94 15.47 -11.23
N ALA A 138 -12.27 15.44 -11.32
CA ALA A 138 -12.99 14.22 -11.71
C ALA A 138 -12.60 13.75 -13.12
N LEU A 139 -12.62 14.66 -14.11
CA LEU A 139 -12.22 14.36 -15.49
C LEU A 139 -10.74 13.98 -15.59
N GLY A 140 -9.86 14.67 -14.85
CA GLY A 140 -8.43 14.35 -14.82
C GLY A 140 -8.14 12.96 -14.26
N LEU A 141 -8.85 12.55 -13.20
CA LEU A 141 -8.73 11.21 -12.63
C LEU A 141 -9.31 10.14 -13.55
N SER A 142 -10.46 10.38 -14.16
CA SER A 142 -11.03 9.47 -15.15
C SER A 142 -10.11 9.31 -16.36
N GLY A 143 -9.56 10.41 -16.88
CA GLY A 143 -8.59 10.40 -17.98
C GLY A 143 -7.32 9.65 -17.62
N LEU A 144 -6.75 9.88 -16.43
CA LEU A 144 -5.59 9.15 -15.94
C LEU A 144 -5.87 7.65 -15.81
N ALA A 145 -7.03 7.28 -15.27
CA ALA A 145 -7.39 5.88 -15.10
C ALA A 145 -7.57 5.16 -16.44
N VAL A 146 -8.24 5.79 -17.40
CA VAL A 146 -8.39 5.27 -18.76
C VAL A 146 -7.05 5.23 -19.49
N ALA A 147 -6.18 6.21 -19.30
CA ALA A 147 -4.84 6.21 -19.92
C ALA A 147 -3.97 5.07 -19.36
N ALA A 148 -4.07 4.76 -18.06
CA ALA A 148 -3.28 3.73 -17.42
C ALA A 148 -3.79 2.30 -17.65
N ALA A 149 -5.11 2.12 -17.77
CA ALA A 149 -5.75 0.80 -17.76
C ALA A 149 -6.70 0.53 -18.95
N GLY A 150 -6.84 1.49 -19.88
CA GLY A 150 -7.82 1.45 -20.95
C GLY A 150 -9.26 1.67 -20.47
N LEU A 151 -10.22 1.60 -21.38
CA LEU A 151 -11.66 1.66 -21.04
C LEU A 151 -12.12 0.29 -20.52
N SER A 152 -11.73 -0.04 -19.29
CA SER A 152 -11.89 -1.37 -18.69
C SER A 152 -12.33 -1.29 -17.22
N TRP A 153 -12.66 -2.43 -16.63
CA TRP A 153 -12.92 -2.53 -15.19
C TRP A 153 -11.69 -2.16 -14.35
N ASP A 154 -10.48 -2.35 -14.87
CA ASP A 154 -9.23 -2.00 -14.18
C ASP A 154 -9.10 -0.48 -14.02
N ALA A 155 -9.64 0.32 -14.95
CA ALA A 155 -9.70 1.77 -14.81
C ALA A 155 -10.62 2.20 -13.66
N LEU A 156 -11.76 1.52 -13.47
CA LEU A 156 -12.63 1.76 -12.33
C LEU A 156 -11.99 1.33 -11.01
N ALA A 157 -11.27 0.19 -10.99
CA ALA A 157 -10.51 -0.24 -9.82
C ALA A 157 -9.40 0.77 -9.47
N LEU A 158 -8.71 1.32 -10.48
CA LEU A 158 -7.74 2.40 -10.29
C LEU A 158 -8.40 3.67 -9.77
N LEU A 159 -9.55 4.08 -10.31
CA LEU A 159 -10.31 5.22 -9.78
C LEU A 159 -10.62 5.04 -8.29
N ALA A 160 -11.12 3.86 -7.89
CA ALA A 160 -11.39 3.56 -6.48
C ALA A 160 -10.11 3.72 -5.64
N ALA A 161 -8.97 3.21 -6.12
CA ALA A 161 -7.67 3.33 -5.47
C ALA A 161 -7.21 4.79 -5.27
N LEU A 162 -7.62 5.69 -6.17
CA LEU A 162 -7.20 7.08 -6.15
C LEU A 162 -8.10 7.98 -5.27
N ILE A 163 -9.42 7.72 -5.25
CA ILE A 163 -10.40 8.63 -4.66
C ILE A 163 -10.65 8.36 -3.16
N PHE A 164 -10.87 7.11 -2.78
CA PHE A 164 -11.32 6.76 -1.43
C PHE A 164 -10.31 7.07 -0.31
N PRO A 165 -8.97 7.00 -0.53
CA PRO A 165 -8.01 7.43 0.49
C PRO A 165 -8.11 8.92 0.83
N VAL A 166 -8.61 9.73 -0.10
CA VAL A 166 -8.72 11.19 0.02
C VAL A 166 -10.05 11.57 0.66
N ILE A 167 -11.15 10.96 0.21
CA ILE A 167 -12.52 11.32 0.62
C ILE A 167 -12.65 11.34 2.15
N GLY A 168 -12.09 10.36 2.85
CA GLY A 168 -12.20 10.26 4.31
C GLY A 168 -11.73 11.53 5.03
N TYR A 169 -10.49 11.94 4.81
CA TYR A 169 -9.94 13.14 5.48
C TYR A 169 -10.40 14.46 4.83
N ALA A 170 -10.81 14.44 3.56
CA ALA A 170 -11.31 15.63 2.87
C ALA A 170 -12.76 15.97 3.24
N LEU A 171 -13.61 14.97 3.52
CA LEU A 171 -15.02 15.16 3.85
C LEU A 171 -15.26 15.37 5.36
N LEU A 172 -14.55 14.61 6.20
CA LEU A 172 -14.83 14.56 7.63
C LEU A 172 -14.21 15.75 8.39
N PRO A 173 -14.81 16.16 9.52
CA PRO A 173 -14.24 17.20 10.37
C PRO A 173 -12.88 16.76 10.96
N GLU A 174 -11.98 17.70 11.24
CA GLU A 174 -10.67 17.42 11.82
C GLU A 174 -10.77 17.06 13.32
N ARG A 175 -11.26 15.85 13.60
CA ARG A 175 -11.44 15.28 14.95
C ARG A 175 -10.83 13.89 14.99
N LEU A 176 -10.43 13.45 16.18
CA LEU A 176 -9.82 12.13 16.35
C LEU A 176 -10.76 10.99 15.93
N THR A 177 -12.08 11.14 16.08
CA THR A 177 -13.07 10.15 15.61
C THR A 177 -13.05 9.97 14.09
N SER A 178 -12.67 11.00 13.34
CA SER A 178 -12.55 10.96 11.88
C SER A 178 -11.42 10.05 11.40
N PHE A 179 -10.46 9.69 12.26
CA PHE A 179 -9.42 8.71 11.94
C PHE A 179 -10.01 7.33 11.61
N GLY A 180 -10.90 6.84 12.47
CA GLY A 180 -11.58 5.55 12.26
C GLY A 180 -12.54 5.60 11.08
N LEU A 181 -13.34 6.67 10.98
CA LEU A 181 -14.30 6.84 9.89
C LEU A 181 -13.61 7.00 8.52
N ALA A 182 -12.49 7.74 8.43
CA ALA A 182 -11.72 7.85 7.19
C ALA A 182 -11.14 6.50 6.75
N THR A 183 -10.73 5.67 7.72
CA THR A 183 -10.28 4.30 7.44
C THR A 183 -11.42 3.42 6.98
N LEU A 184 -12.61 3.54 7.58
CA LEU A 184 -13.80 2.81 7.13
C LEU A 184 -14.17 3.17 5.68
N ILE A 185 -14.15 4.46 5.34
CA ILE A 185 -14.37 4.92 3.95
C ILE A 185 -13.33 4.32 2.99
N SER A 186 -12.06 4.26 3.41
CA SER A 186 -10.98 3.66 2.63
C SER A 186 -11.17 2.15 2.46
N LEU A 187 -11.60 1.44 3.50
CA LEU A 187 -11.92 0.00 3.44
C LEU A 187 -13.14 -0.28 2.55
N LEU A 188 -14.18 0.56 2.59
CA LEU A 188 -15.30 0.47 1.65
C LEU A 188 -14.82 0.65 0.21
N GLY A 189 -13.95 1.64 -0.03
CA GLY A 189 -13.29 1.81 -1.32
C GLY A 189 -12.46 0.59 -1.74
N ALA A 190 -11.77 -0.05 -0.81
CA ALA A 190 -10.99 -1.27 -1.05
C ALA A 190 -11.88 -2.47 -1.41
N VAL A 191 -13.04 -2.60 -0.78
CA VAL A 191 -14.05 -3.62 -1.13
C VAL A 191 -14.61 -3.36 -2.54
N LEU A 192 -14.95 -2.12 -2.87
CA LEU A 192 -15.42 -1.75 -4.22
C LEU A 192 -14.35 -1.98 -5.28
N LEU A 193 -13.10 -1.61 -4.99
CA LEU A 193 -11.94 -1.87 -5.84
C LEU A 193 -11.79 -3.38 -6.11
N ALA A 194 -11.84 -4.20 -5.05
CA ALA A 194 -11.74 -5.65 -5.17
C ALA A 194 -12.91 -6.20 -6.00
N ALA A 195 -14.15 -5.78 -5.72
CA ALA A 195 -15.32 -6.26 -6.44
C ALA A 195 -15.29 -5.91 -7.95
N VAL A 196 -14.77 -4.74 -8.31
CA VAL A 196 -14.68 -4.31 -9.71
C VAL A 196 -13.48 -4.91 -10.44
N GLY A 197 -12.31 -4.97 -9.78
CA GLY A 197 -11.06 -5.36 -10.41
C GLY A 197 -10.73 -6.86 -10.36
N THR A 198 -11.44 -7.66 -9.56
CA THR A 198 -11.13 -9.09 -9.46
C THR A 198 -11.68 -9.87 -10.65
N ASP A 199 -10.80 -10.58 -11.35
CA ASP A 199 -11.11 -11.63 -12.32
C ASP A 199 -10.14 -12.82 -12.16
N ALA A 200 -10.35 -13.90 -12.91
CA ALA A 200 -9.51 -15.10 -12.82
C ALA A 200 -8.02 -14.79 -13.09
N GLU A 201 -7.73 -13.93 -14.07
CA GLU A 201 -6.36 -13.54 -14.43
C GLU A 201 -5.64 -12.77 -13.32
N SER A 202 -6.37 -11.86 -12.68
CA SER A 202 -5.87 -10.99 -11.62
C SER A 202 -5.62 -11.76 -10.34
N ILE A 203 -6.48 -12.73 -10.01
CA ILE A 203 -6.24 -13.68 -8.90
C ILE A 203 -5.03 -14.57 -9.21
N LEU A 204 -4.89 -15.04 -10.45
CA LEU A 204 -3.72 -15.80 -10.88
C LEU A 204 -2.43 -14.94 -10.91
N GLY A 205 -2.55 -13.61 -10.86
CA GLY A 205 -1.42 -12.68 -10.93
C GLY A 205 -0.83 -12.55 -12.33
N ALA A 206 -1.52 -13.03 -13.35
CA ALA A 206 -1.12 -12.91 -14.75
C ALA A 206 -1.27 -11.48 -15.26
N ARG A 207 -2.31 -10.79 -14.79
CA ARG A 207 -2.53 -9.36 -15.05
C ARG A 207 -2.35 -8.58 -13.74
N PRO A 208 -1.23 -7.87 -13.55
CA PRO A 208 -1.03 -7.06 -12.36
C PRO A 208 -1.92 -5.80 -12.40
N PHE A 209 -2.24 -5.27 -11.23
CA PHE A 209 -2.98 -4.01 -11.09
C PHE A 209 -2.27 -2.86 -11.83
N ALA A 210 -3.00 -2.18 -12.71
CA ALA A 210 -2.48 -1.04 -13.44
C ALA A 210 -2.36 0.21 -12.55
N GLY A 211 -1.29 1.00 -12.75
CA GLY A 211 -1.18 2.31 -12.08
C GLY A 211 -0.78 2.26 -10.60
N VAL A 212 -0.14 1.19 -10.11
CA VAL A 212 0.41 1.10 -8.73
C VAL A 212 1.28 2.31 -8.36
N ALA A 213 2.02 2.87 -9.31
CA ALA A 213 2.83 4.06 -9.04
C ALA A 213 1.97 5.31 -8.78
N ALA A 214 0.82 5.43 -9.45
CA ALA A 214 -0.09 6.56 -9.29
C ALA A 214 -0.74 6.57 -7.90
N THR A 215 -1.07 5.41 -7.34
CA THR A 215 -1.68 5.31 -6.00
C THR A 215 -0.77 5.84 -4.89
N LEU A 216 0.55 5.92 -5.11
CA LEU A 216 1.49 6.49 -4.16
C LEU A 216 1.54 8.04 -4.19
N ILE A 217 1.25 8.64 -5.35
CA ILE A 217 1.52 10.06 -5.60
C ILE A 217 0.21 10.86 -5.68
N VAL A 218 -0.76 10.33 -6.40
CA VAL A 218 -1.99 11.06 -6.73
C VAL A 218 -2.86 11.32 -5.50
N PRO A 219 -3.18 10.35 -4.62
CA PRO A 219 -4.02 10.64 -3.44
C PRO A 219 -3.41 11.70 -2.50
N PRO A 220 -2.11 11.65 -2.15
CA PRO A 220 -1.47 12.71 -1.37
C PRO A 220 -1.55 14.09 -2.02
N LEU A 221 -1.30 14.18 -3.33
CA LEU A 221 -1.38 15.45 -4.07
C LEU A 221 -2.80 15.99 -4.15
N LEU A 222 -3.78 15.13 -4.42
CA LEU A 222 -5.20 15.49 -4.43
C LEU A 222 -5.62 16.05 -3.07
N PHE A 223 -5.29 15.35 -1.98
CA PHE A 223 -5.61 15.81 -0.65
C PHE A 223 -4.94 17.15 -0.32
N LEU A 224 -3.65 17.31 -0.59
CA LEU A 224 -2.94 18.58 -0.38
C LEU A 224 -3.61 19.72 -1.16
N PHE A 225 -3.91 19.48 -2.44
CA PHE A 225 -4.59 20.47 -3.27
C PHE A 225 -5.95 20.84 -2.68
N GLN A 226 -6.80 19.86 -2.36
CA GLN A 226 -8.09 20.07 -1.70
C GLN A 226 -7.96 20.86 -0.40
N TYR A 227 -6.97 20.53 0.42
CA TYR A 227 -6.75 21.18 1.71
C TYR A 227 -6.34 22.65 1.54
N THR A 228 -5.46 22.96 0.59
CA THR A 228 -5.04 24.35 0.31
C THR A 228 -6.18 25.22 -0.21
N LEU A 229 -7.13 24.64 -0.97
CA LEU A 229 -8.32 25.34 -1.46
C LEU A 229 -9.24 25.82 -0.34
N ARG A 230 -9.15 25.24 0.87
CA ARG A 230 -9.90 25.70 2.05
C ARG A 230 -9.42 27.07 2.57
N TYR A 231 -8.19 27.46 2.24
CA TYR A 231 -7.53 28.65 2.80
C TYR A 231 -7.30 29.78 1.78
N GLY A 232 -7.51 29.53 0.49
CA GLY A 232 -7.31 30.53 -0.55
C GLY A 232 -7.48 29.97 -1.95
N ARG A 233 -7.56 30.84 -2.96
CA ARG A 233 -7.67 30.39 -4.35
C ARG A 233 -6.28 29.94 -4.84
N PRO A 234 -6.18 28.99 -5.78
CA PRO A 234 -4.88 28.53 -6.29
C PRO A 234 -4.01 29.66 -6.85
N VAL A 235 -4.64 30.66 -7.48
CA VAL A 235 -3.95 31.84 -8.02
C VAL A 235 -3.26 32.64 -6.91
N ASP A 236 -3.88 32.76 -5.74
CA ASP A 236 -3.30 33.48 -4.60
C ASP A 236 -2.06 32.75 -4.07
N TRP A 237 -2.12 31.41 -4.02
CA TRP A 237 -0.98 30.57 -3.67
C TRP A 237 0.15 30.67 -4.68
N VAL A 238 -0.14 30.61 -5.98
CA VAL A 238 0.85 30.76 -7.05
C VAL A 238 1.49 32.15 -7.00
N ALA A 239 0.70 33.21 -6.83
CA ALA A 239 1.21 34.57 -6.71
C ALA A 239 2.09 34.74 -5.46
N THR A 240 1.69 34.15 -4.33
CA THR A 240 2.46 34.17 -3.08
C THR A 240 3.78 33.43 -3.22
N PHE A 241 3.75 32.24 -3.82
CA PHE A 241 4.95 31.44 -4.07
C PHE A 241 5.90 32.13 -5.04
N TRP A 242 5.38 32.71 -6.13
CA TRP A 242 6.18 33.44 -7.12
C TRP A 242 6.85 34.69 -6.54
N ARG A 243 6.19 35.34 -5.57
CA ARG A 243 6.70 36.51 -4.87
C ARG A 243 7.45 36.17 -3.58
N TYR A 244 7.63 34.90 -3.27
CA TYR A 244 8.23 34.48 -2.01
C TYR A 244 9.74 34.78 -2.02
N PRO A 245 10.25 35.60 -1.08
CA PRO A 245 11.68 35.88 -1.00
C PRO A 245 12.40 34.63 -0.50
N ILE A 246 13.16 33.96 -1.38
CA ILE A 246 13.91 32.75 -1.05
C ILE A 246 15.00 33.10 -0.04
N ARG A 247 14.88 32.59 1.19
CA ARG A 247 15.93 32.72 2.22
C ARG A 247 16.86 31.51 2.16
N ILE A 248 18.06 31.64 2.69
CA ILE A 248 19.05 30.54 2.78
C ILE A 248 18.46 29.34 3.53
N GLY A 249 17.63 29.58 4.54
CA GLY A 249 16.89 28.52 5.26
C GLY A 249 15.94 27.72 4.36
N ASP A 250 15.30 28.36 3.39
CA ASP A 250 14.37 27.71 2.46
C ASP A 250 15.13 26.86 1.43
N VAL A 251 16.31 27.31 1.00
CA VAL A 251 17.22 26.53 0.13
C VAL A 251 17.73 25.28 0.86
N LEU A 252 18.16 25.44 2.12
CA LEU A 252 18.58 24.32 2.97
C LEU A 252 17.43 23.32 3.19
N LEU A 253 16.23 23.81 3.50
CA LEU A 253 15.05 22.97 3.65
C LEU A 253 14.70 22.25 2.34
N GLY A 254 14.76 22.96 1.21
CA GLY A 254 14.55 22.41 -0.12
C GLY A 254 15.52 21.27 -0.43
N LEU A 255 16.81 21.44 -0.14
CA LEU A 255 17.84 20.41 -0.27
C LEU A 255 17.55 19.18 0.61
N VAL A 256 17.13 19.39 1.86
CA VAL A 256 16.75 18.29 2.76
C VAL A 256 15.54 17.52 2.22
N VAL A 257 14.52 18.22 1.72
CA VAL A 257 13.34 17.59 1.11
C VAL A 257 13.72 16.83 -0.15
N LEU A 258 14.58 17.41 -1.01
CA LEU A 258 15.09 16.75 -2.22
C LEU A 258 15.89 15.50 -1.88
N ALA A 259 16.75 15.55 -0.87
CA ALA A 259 17.51 14.41 -0.38
C ALA A 259 16.59 13.32 0.20
N ALA A 260 15.56 13.70 0.96
CA ALA A 260 14.56 12.77 1.47
C ALA A 260 13.76 12.10 0.35
N LEU A 261 13.34 12.88 -0.67
CA LEU A 261 12.61 12.36 -1.84
C LEU A 261 13.50 11.42 -2.67
N ALA A 262 14.75 11.82 -2.91
CA ALA A 262 15.74 10.99 -3.59
C ALA A 262 15.97 9.69 -2.82
N LEU A 263 16.09 9.73 -1.49
CA LEU A 263 16.23 8.55 -0.65
C LEU A 263 15.00 7.64 -0.71
N VAL A 264 13.78 8.19 -0.76
CA VAL A 264 12.54 7.41 -0.94
C VAL A 264 12.48 6.76 -2.33
N LEU A 265 12.91 7.46 -3.38
CA LEU A 265 12.92 6.96 -4.75
C LEU A 265 14.02 5.91 -4.98
N LEU A 266 15.23 6.14 -4.45
CA LEU A 266 16.36 5.21 -4.47
C LEU A 266 16.13 3.97 -3.59
N ARG A 267 15.19 4.05 -2.64
CA ARG A 267 14.68 2.91 -1.86
C ARG A 267 13.67 2.03 -2.63
N ARG A 268 13.29 2.39 -3.86
CA ARG A 268 12.27 1.66 -4.63
C ARG A 268 12.93 0.57 -5.50
N GLY A 269 12.94 -0.68 -5.01
CA GLY A 269 13.40 -1.85 -5.75
C GLY A 269 13.64 -3.07 -4.86
N ASN A 270 13.83 -4.25 -5.45
CA ASN A 270 14.11 -5.51 -4.73
C ASN A 270 15.51 -5.56 -4.07
N PHE A 271 16.36 -4.55 -4.31
CA PHE A 271 17.68 -4.39 -3.70
C PHE A 271 17.90 -2.91 -3.34
N PRO A 272 17.60 -2.48 -2.11
CA PRO A 272 17.86 -1.12 -1.69
C PRO A 272 19.38 -0.89 -1.57
N ILE A 273 19.89 0.14 -2.24
CA ILE A 273 21.32 0.54 -2.25
C ILE A 273 21.77 1.02 -0.85
N ILE A 274 20.82 1.46 -0.02
CA ILE A 274 21.05 1.86 1.37
C ILE A 274 20.44 0.77 2.26
N GLY A 275 21.29 0.09 3.02
CA GLY A 275 20.89 -0.99 3.93
C GLY A 275 19.76 -0.57 4.86
N VAL A 276 18.84 -1.50 5.11
CA VAL A 276 17.78 -1.31 6.11
C VAL A 276 18.47 -1.21 7.48
N SER A 277 18.04 -0.27 8.32
CA SER A 277 18.52 -0.21 9.71
C SER A 277 18.22 -1.55 10.39
N GLU A 278 19.19 -2.12 11.11
CA GLU A 278 18.97 -3.39 11.83
C GLU A 278 17.78 -3.29 12.80
N LEU A 279 17.50 -2.10 13.35
CA LEU A 279 16.32 -1.87 14.18
C LEU A 279 15.01 -1.97 13.39
N GLU A 280 15.00 -1.55 12.12
CA GLU A 280 13.82 -1.66 11.25
C GLU A 280 13.60 -3.13 10.83
N LEU A 281 14.66 -3.88 10.51
CA LEU A 281 14.56 -5.32 10.24
C LEU A 281 14.13 -6.09 11.49
N THR A 282 14.65 -5.75 12.67
CA THR A 282 14.31 -6.40 13.94
C THR A 282 12.87 -6.11 14.33
N LEU A 283 12.40 -4.86 14.21
CA LEU A 283 11.01 -4.50 14.44
C LEU A 283 10.08 -5.18 13.43
N ARG A 284 10.47 -5.23 12.15
CA ARG A 284 9.70 -5.92 11.09
C ARG A 284 9.61 -7.42 11.34
N ASN A 285 10.70 -8.05 11.80
CA ASN A 285 10.74 -9.49 12.09
C ASN A 285 9.96 -9.82 13.37
N TRP A 286 10.12 -9.01 14.43
CA TRP A 286 9.35 -9.17 15.67
C TRP A 286 7.84 -9.00 15.45
N LEU A 287 7.44 -8.01 14.65
CA LEU A 287 6.04 -7.84 14.24
C LEU A 287 5.54 -8.96 13.30
N ALA A 288 6.44 -9.57 12.51
CA ALA A 288 6.11 -10.71 11.66
C ALA A 288 5.91 -12.01 12.45
N GLU A 289 6.54 -12.12 13.63
CA GLU A 289 6.51 -13.30 14.51
C GLU A 289 5.27 -13.30 15.43
N LEU A 290 4.74 -12.11 15.75
CA LEU A 290 3.51 -11.94 16.55
C LEU A 290 2.24 -11.67 15.70
N PHE A 291 2.36 -11.16 14.46
CA PHE A 291 1.24 -10.69 13.64
C PHE A 291 1.45 -10.82 12.11
N VAL A 292 0.36 -10.73 11.34
CA VAL A 292 0.39 -10.57 9.86
C VAL A 292 1.13 -9.26 9.52
N ARG A 293 2.36 -9.38 8.99
CA ARG A 293 3.31 -8.30 8.64
C ARG A 293 2.64 -6.95 8.27
N PRO A 294 2.62 -5.94 9.16
CA PRO A 294 2.09 -4.60 8.85
C PRO A 294 2.95 -3.88 7.80
N ARG A 295 2.34 -3.07 6.93
CA ARG A 295 3.10 -2.24 5.98
C ARG A 295 3.71 -1.04 6.71
N PHE A 296 5.03 -0.85 6.58
CA PHE A 296 5.77 0.23 7.24
C PHE A 296 5.18 1.64 6.95
N LYS A 297 4.62 1.84 5.75
CA LYS A 297 3.96 3.11 5.37
C LYS A 297 2.76 3.44 6.25
N GLU A 298 1.98 2.44 6.63
CA GLU A 298 0.81 2.59 7.51
C GLU A 298 1.26 2.87 8.95
N LEU A 299 2.33 2.21 9.40
CA LEU A 299 2.92 2.40 10.72
C LEU A 299 3.44 3.82 10.95
N VAL A 300 3.85 4.53 9.89
CA VAL A 300 4.26 5.94 9.96
C VAL A 300 3.09 6.88 9.68
N GLY A 301 2.28 6.61 8.66
CA GLY A 301 1.22 7.54 8.24
C GLY A 301 0.04 7.64 9.22
N HIS A 302 -0.36 6.54 9.87
CA HIS A 302 -1.46 6.58 10.86
C HIS A 302 -1.14 7.44 12.09
N PRO A 303 0.05 7.32 12.73
CA PRO A 303 0.44 8.25 13.79
C PRO A 303 0.41 9.72 13.38
N LEU A 304 0.87 10.06 12.16
CA LEU A 304 0.84 11.43 11.65
C LEU A 304 -0.59 11.97 11.55
N ALA A 305 -1.53 11.14 11.06
CA ALA A 305 -2.94 11.49 11.02
C ALA A 305 -3.51 11.76 12.43
N VAL A 306 -3.17 10.91 13.41
CA VAL A 306 -3.60 11.07 14.81
C VAL A 306 -3.03 12.36 15.41
N LEU A 307 -1.77 12.67 15.15
CA LEU A 307 -1.14 13.92 15.61
C LEU A 307 -1.85 15.16 15.06
N ALA A 308 -2.22 15.14 13.78
CA ALA A 308 -2.94 16.23 13.13
C ALA A 308 -4.36 16.41 13.71
N LEU A 309 -5.12 15.33 13.79
CA LEU A 309 -6.51 15.31 14.25
C LEU A 309 -6.64 15.54 15.76
N GLY A 310 -5.62 15.14 16.53
CA GLY A 310 -5.55 15.31 17.98
C GLY A 310 -5.04 16.68 18.41
N SER A 311 -4.55 17.53 17.51
CA SER A 311 -3.91 18.80 17.87
C SER A 311 -4.59 20.00 17.21
N ALA A 312 -5.55 20.60 17.91
CA ALA A 312 -6.22 21.82 17.46
C ALA A 312 -5.28 23.02 17.31
N ALA A 313 -4.20 23.07 18.11
CA ALA A 313 -3.25 24.19 18.13
C ALA A 313 -2.28 24.23 16.94
N LEU A 314 -2.27 23.22 16.07
CA LEU A 314 -1.34 23.16 14.93
C LEU A 314 -1.74 24.16 13.83
N PRO A 315 -0.77 24.86 13.21
CA PRO A 315 -1.02 25.64 12.01
C PRO A 315 -1.59 24.77 10.88
N ALA A 316 -2.43 25.37 10.03
CA ALA A 316 -3.08 24.70 8.91
C ALA A 316 -2.07 23.97 8.00
N TRP A 317 -0.95 24.59 7.65
CA TRP A 317 0.06 23.97 6.79
C TRP A 317 0.70 22.72 7.43
N VAL A 318 0.89 22.70 8.75
CA VAL A 318 1.42 21.52 9.46
C VAL A 318 0.38 20.41 9.45
N LYS A 319 -0.88 20.74 9.72
CA LYS A 319 -1.99 19.78 9.64
C LYS A 319 -2.13 19.19 8.25
N ALA A 320 -2.01 20.01 7.20
CA ALA A 320 -2.03 19.57 5.81
C ALA A 320 -0.98 18.48 5.55
N LEU A 321 0.27 18.73 5.94
CA LEU A 321 1.38 17.78 5.76
C LEU A 321 1.17 16.49 6.56
N LEU A 322 0.76 16.60 7.83
CA LEU A 322 0.53 15.44 8.68
C LEU A 322 -0.65 14.58 8.20
N LEU A 323 -1.77 15.20 7.81
CA LEU A 323 -2.94 14.51 7.24
C LEU A 323 -2.61 13.89 5.88
N THR A 324 -1.71 14.50 5.10
CA THR A 324 -1.20 13.89 3.86
C THR A 324 -0.44 12.60 4.16
N GLY A 325 0.34 12.55 5.24
CA GLY A 325 0.91 11.30 5.76
C GLY A 325 -0.17 10.26 6.08
N GLY A 326 -1.29 10.69 6.66
CA GLY A 326 -2.48 9.87 6.84
C GLY A 326 -3.05 9.32 5.53
N VAL A 327 -3.21 10.16 4.51
CA VAL A 327 -3.68 9.76 3.18
C VAL A 327 -2.74 8.74 2.53
N ILE A 328 -1.42 8.86 2.73
CA ILE A 328 -0.45 7.84 2.27
C ILE A 328 -0.73 6.48 2.94
N ALA A 329 -1.04 6.46 4.24
CA ALA A 329 -1.43 5.23 4.93
C ALA A 329 -2.74 4.66 4.36
N GLN A 330 -3.75 5.50 4.15
CA GLN A 330 -5.02 5.06 3.54
C GLN A 330 -4.82 4.53 2.11
N ALA A 331 -3.97 5.16 1.30
CA ALA A 331 -3.64 4.68 -0.04
C ALA A 331 -2.89 3.34 -0.01
N SER A 332 -2.05 3.11 1.02
CA SER A 332 -1.40 1.82 1.25
C SER A 332 -2.39 0.70 1.55
N ILE A 333 -3.50 1.00 2.24
CA ILE A 333 -4.59 0.03 2.47
C ILE A 333 -5.19 -0.39 1.12
N LEU A 334 -5.61 0.53 0.26
CA LEU A 334 -6.19 0.17 -1.03
C LEU A 334 -5.18 -0.56 -1.93
N ASN A 335 -3.90 -0.16 -1.85
CA ASN A 335 -2.82 -0.88 -2.51
C ASN A 335 -2.59 -2.30 -1.93
N SER A 336 -3.04 -2.61 -0.71
CA SER A 336 -2.99 -3.98 -0.17
C SER A 336 -4.07 -4.84 -0.81
N PHE A 337 -5.25 -4.26 -1.02
CA PHE A 337 -6.40 -4.93 -1.61
C PHE A 337 -6.34 -5.03 -3.14
N SER A 338 -5.50 -4.23 -3.81
CA SER A 338 -5.21 -4.38 -5.24
C SER A 338 -4.32 -5.58 -5.57
N HIS A 339 -3.73 -6.24 -4.56
CA HIS A 339 -3.11 -7.55 -4.75
C HIS A 339 -4.16 -8.65 -4.68
N TYR A 340 -4.91 -8.83 -5.78
CA TYR A 340 -6.07 -9.72 -5.88
C TYR A 340 -5.79 -11.20 -5.54
N HIS A 341 -4.53 -11.63 -5.56
CA HIS A 341 -4.11 -12.96 -5.18
C HIS A 341 -3.99 -13.16 -3.65
N THR A 342 -3.95 -12.07 -2.87
CA THR A 342 -3.96 -12.14 -1.41
C THR A 342 -5.40 -12.26 -0.91
N PRO A 343 -5.72 -13.23 -0.04
CA PRO A 343 -7.05 -13.32 0.55
C PRO A 343 -7.46 -12.03 1.25
N LEU A 344 -8.69 -11.58 1.00
CA LEU A 344 -9.20 -10.30 1.51
C LEU A 344 -9.15 -10.21 3.04
N LEU A 345 -9.41 -11.32 3.74
CA LEU A 345 -9.35 -11.38 5.20
C LEU A 345 -7.94 -11.12 5.74
N ILE A 346 -6.90 -11.60 5.05
CA ILE A 346 -5.51 -11.36 5.43
C ILE A 346 -5.14 -9.89 5.22
N SER A 347 -5.54 -9.31 4.09
CA SER A 347 -5.36 -7.88 3.83
C SER A 347 -6.11 -7.01 4.85
N LEU A 348 -7.32 -7.41 5.24
CA LEU A 348 -8.10 -6.72 6.28
C LEU A 348 -7.42 -6.80 7.64
N ALA A 349 -6.99 -7.98 8.06
CA ALA A 349 -6.29 -8.17 9.33
C ALA A 349 -5.05 -7.28 9.41
N ARG A 350 -4.23 -7.24 8.35
CA ARG A 350 -3.04 -6.38 8.25
C ARG A 350 -3.39 -4.90 8.43
N SER A 351 -4.42 -4.42 7.73
CA SER A 351 -4.86 -3.02 7.84
C SER A 351 -5.40 -2.67 9.22
N VAL A 352 -6.16 -3.58 9.86
CA VAL A 352 -6.68 -3.38 11.22
C VAL A 352 -5.54 -3.33 12.24
N ILE A 353 -4.58 -4.24 12.15
CA ILE A 353 -3.41 -4.27 13.04
C ILE A 353 -2.59 -2.98 12.86
N ALA A 354 -2.30 -2.58 11.62
CA ALA A 354 -1.57 -1.35 11.34
C ALA A 354 -2.31 -0.09 11.86
N LEU A 355 -3.65 -0.06 11.74
CA LEU A 355 -4.48 1.00 12.27
C LEU A 355 -4.41 1.10 13.80
N LEU A 356 -4.53 -0.02 14.50
CA LEU A 356 -4.50 -0.07 15.96
C LEU A 356 -3.13 0.33 16.51
N ILE A 357 -2.05 -0.23 15.94
CA ILE A 357 -0.68 0.13 16.32
C ILE A 357 -0.44 1.62 16.04
N GLY A 358 -0.84 2.10 14.85
CA GLY A 358 -0.72 3.50 14.47
C GLY A 358 -1.49 4.45 15.39
N LEU A 359 -2.68 4.05 15.85
CA LEU A 359 -3.47 4.78 16.83
C LEU A 359 -2.75 4.88 18.18
N VAL A 360 -2.26 3.77 18.71
CA VAL A 360 -1.55 3.72 19.99
C VAL A 360 -0.29 4.60 19.93
N ILE A 361 0.55 4.44 18.90
CA ILE A 361 1.75 5.25 18.71
C ILE A 361 1.39 6.74 18.59
N GLY A 362 0.38 7.07 17.77
CA GLY A 362 -0.07 8.45 17.59
C GLY A 362 -0.54 9.10 18.89
N LEU A 363 -1.30 8.36 19.72
CA LEU A 363 -1.77 8.84 21.02
C LEU A 363 -0.64 9.03 22.03
N LEU A 364 0.38 8.16 22.02
CA LEU A 364 1.57 8.30 22.86
C LEU A 364 2.45 9.49 22.44
N LEU A 365 2.55 9.76 21.13
CA LEU A 365 3.31 10.91 20.61
C LEU A 365 2.58 12.25 20.78
N LEU A 366 1.25 12.23 20.89
CA LEU A 366 0.44 13.45 21.01
C LEU A 366 0.83 14.37 22.19
N PRO A 367 0.99 13.90 23.43
CA PRO A 367 1.42 14.75 24.54
C PRO A 367 2.83 15.32 24.32
N LEU A 368 3.76 14.50 23.79
CA LEU A 368 5.11 14.93 23.46
C LEU A 368 5.12 16.03 22.39
N ALA A 369 4.35 15.85 21.32
CA ALA A 369 4.21 16.84 20.25
C ALA A 369 3.64 18.16 20.79
N ARG A 370 2.62 18.10 21.64
CA ARG A 370 2.04 19.30 22.29
C ARG A 370 3.07 20.02 23.17
N TRP A 371 3.86 19.26 23.95
CA TRP A 371 4.92 19.82 24.77
C TRP A 371 6.02 20.49 23.93
N LEU A 372 6.50 19.82 22.87
CA LEU A 372 7.50 20.37 21.95
C LEU A 372 7.02 21.66 21.27
N LEU A 373 5.76 21.69 20.83
CA LEU A 373 5.17 22.90 20.24
C LEU A 373 5.08 24.05 21.25
N ALA A 374 4.69 23.76 22.49
CA ALA A 374 4.64 24.75 23.55
C ALA A 374 6.04 25.27 23.89
N ALA A 375 7.03 24.38 24.00
CA ALA A 375 8.43 24.72 24.25
C ALA A 375 9.03 25.56 23.11
N GLY A 376 8.81 25.16 21.86
CA GLY A 376 9.26 25.88 20.68
C GLY A 376 8.65 27.27 20.55
N ARG A 377 7.35 27.42 20.85
CA ARG A 377 6.70 28.74 20.91
C ARG A 377 7.29 29.64 21.99
N ARG A 378 7.57 29.09 23.18
CA ARG A 378 8.23 29.84 24.27
C ARG A 378 9.65 30.26 23.90
N TRP A 379 10.40 29.36 23.25
CA TRP A 379 11.77 29.64 22.80
C TRP A 379 11.81 30.70 21.70
N LEU A 380 10.91 30.61 20.70
CA LEU A 380 10.78 31.65 19.67
C LEU A 380 10.33 32.99 20.25
N ALA A 381 9.45 32.97 21.26
CA ALA A 381 9.05 34.20 21.96
C ALA A 381 10.19 34.83 22.77
N SER A 382 11.22 34.06 23.15
CA SER A 382 12.42 34.58 23.80
C SER A 382 13.47 35.14 22.84
N ALA A 383 13.27 35.01 21.52
CA ALA A 383 14.20 35.51 20.53
C ALA A 383 14.18 37.05 20.52
N LYS A 384 15.32 37.68 20.87
CA LYS A 384 15.51 39.13 20.67
C LYS A 384 15.86 39.37 19.19
N PRO A 385 15.31 40.41 18.54
CA PRO A 385 15.73 40.77 17.20
C PRO A 385 17.23 41.08 17.24
N LEU A 386 17.99 40.46 16.33
CA LEU A 386 19.39 40.82 16.11
C LEU A 386 19.42 42.30 15.71
N LYS A 387 20.22 43.10 16.41
CA LYS A 387 20.40 44.51 16.05
C LYS A 387 20.84 44.57 14.57
N PRO A 388 20.19 45.38 13.72
CA PRO A 388 20.71 45.62 12.39
C PRO A 388 22.12 46.21 12.54
N ALA A 389 23.08 45.61 11.83
CA ALA A 389 24.43 46.15 11.70
C ALA A 389 24.45 47.32 10.72
#